data_AF-A0A504YJ21-F1
#
_entry.id   AF-A0A504YJ21-F1
#
_cell.length_a   1.000
_cell.length_b   1.000
_cell.length_c   1.000
_cell.angle_alpha   90.00
_cell.angle_beta   90.00
_cell.angle_gamma   90.00
#
_symmetry.space_group_name_H-M   'P 1'
#
loop_
_entity.id
_entity.type
_entity.pdbx_description
1 polymer ?
#
loop_
_entity_poly.entity_id
_entity_poly.type
_entity_poly.pdbx_seq_one_letter_code
_entity_poly.pdbx_strand_id
1 'polypeptide(L)'
;MDSKQLQSGLSKLSNFVSQYWTALKSHQIGVLPNFREIKPGYLHALLPEIAPERGEELQTILDDVRDKILPGVSLICTGMCL
;
A
#
# COMPACT_ATOMS: atom_id res chain seq x y z
N MET A 1 -14.39 0.82 18.41
CA MET A 1 -13.90 -0.37 17.69
C MET A 1 -14.10 -1.57 18.60
N ASP A 2 -14.90 -2.55 18.17
CA ASP A 2 -15.17 -3.79 18.90
C ASP A 2 -14.12 -4.89 18.59
N SER A 3 -14.02 -5.90 19.46
CA SER A 3 -13.15 -7.07 19.31
C SER A 3 -13.32 -7.80 17.96
N LYS A 4 -14.57 -7.98 17.48
CA LYS A 4 -14.84 -8.63 16.19
C LYS A 4 -14.38 -7.76 15.01
N GLN A 5 -14.60 -6.45 15.11
CA GLN A 5 -14.15 -5.50 14.10
C GLN A 5 -12.62 -5.47 14.01
N LEU A 6 -11.94 -5.52 15.16
CA LEU A 6 -10.48 -5.62 15.21
C LEU A 6 -9.97 -6.92 14.57
N GLN A 7 -10.54 -8.07 14.91
CA GLN A 7 -10.13 -9.35 14.32
C GLN A 7 -10.35 -9.40 12.81
N SER A 8 -11.48 -8.87 12.33
CA SER A 8 -11.77 -8.74 10.90
C SER A 8 -10.75 -7.83 10.21
N GLY A 9 -10.44 -6.67 10.80
CA GLY A 9 -9.46 -5.73 10.28
C GLY A 9 -8.05 -6.33 10.21
N LEU A 10 -7.62 -7.02 11.26
CA LEU A 10 -6.34 -7.73 11.31
C LEU A 10 -6.23 -8.80 10.22
N SER A 11 -7.31 -9.56 9.97
CA SER A 11 -7.32 -10.56 8.91
C SER A 11 -7.16 -9.93 7.53
N LYS A 12 -7.84 -8.79 7.27
CA LYS A 12 -7.68 -8.04 6.01
C LYS A 12 -6.25 -7.54 5.83
N LEU A 13 -5.68 -6.93 6.88
CA LEU A 13 -4.30 -6.43 6.85
C LEU A 13 -3.28 -7.56 6.67
N SER A 14 -3.43 -8.68 7.37
CA SER A 14 -2.54 -9.84 7.23
C SER A 14 -2.58 -10.38 5.80
N ASN A 15 -3.77 -10.55 5.23
CA ASN A 15 -3.91 -11.00 3.84
C ASN A 15 -3.26 -10.04 2.85
N PHE A 16 -3.45 -8.73 3.06
CA PHE A 16 -2.81 -7.69 2.24
C PHE A 16 -1.28 -7.80 2.28
N VAL A 17 -0.69 -7.91 3.47
CA VAL A 17 0.76 -8.04 3.64
C VAL A 17 1.27 -9.33 2.99
N SER A 18 0.58 -10.46 3.17
CA SER A 18 0.93 -11.74 2.53
C SER A 18 0.92 -11.64 1.00
N GLN A 19 -0.09 -10.99 0.42
CA GLN A 19 -0.18 -10.75 -1.02
C GLN A 19 0.96 -9.88 -1.52
N TYR A 20 1.25 -8.78 -0.82
CA TYR A 20 2.37 -7.88 -1.15
C TYR A 20 3.71 -8.62 -1.17
N TRP A 21 4.03 -9.38 -0.11
CA TRP A 21 5.26 -10.16 -0.06
C TRP A 21 5.35 -11.22 -1.16
N THR A 22 4.23 -11.83 -1.51
CA THR A 22 4.16 -12.82 -2.60
C THR A 22 4.44 -12.14 -3.95
N ALA A 23 3.83 -10.98 -4.21
CA ALA A 23 4.06 -10.20 -5.43
C ALA A 23 5.51 -9.74 -5.54
N LEU A 24 6.10 -9.30 -4.42
CA LEU A 24 7.50 -8.89 -4.37
C LEU A 24 8.45 -10.05 -4.70
N LYS A 25 8.27 -11.21 -4.06
CA LYS A 25 9.09 -12.41 -4.31
C LYS A 25 8.93 -12.97 -5.72
N SER A 26 7.77 -12.80 -6.32
CA SER A 26 7.49 -13.23 -7.69
C SER A 26 7.85 -12.17 -8.74
N HIS A 27 8.47 -11.06 -8.34
CA HIS A 27 8.88 -9.94 -9.21
C HIS A 27 7.74 -9.28 -9.98
N GLN A 28 6.50 -9.45 -9.52
CA GLN A 28 5.35 -8.74 -10.09
C GLN A 28 5.38 -7.25 -9.76
N ILE A 29 6.06 -6.90 -8.66
CA ILE A 29 6.32 -5.52 -8.24
C ILE A 29 7.82 -5.31 -8.07
N GLY A 30 8.29 -4.13 -8.46
CA GLY A 30 9.69 -3.72 -8.34
C GLY A 30 10.05 -3.29 -6.93
N VAL A 31 11.34 -3.36 -6.60
CA VAL A 31 11.90 -2.88 -5.32
C VAL A 31 12.12 -1.37 -5.31
N LEU A 32 12.21 -0.77 -6.51
CA LEU A 32 12.33 0.66 -6.72
C LEU A 32 11.13 1.15 -7.53
N PRO A 33 10.67 2.39 -7.26
CA PRO A 33 9.66 3.04 -8.07
C PRO A 33 10.07 3.17 -9.53
N ASN A 34 9.09 3.19 -10.41
CA ASN A 34 9.31 3.62 -11.79
C ASN A 34 9.51 5.15 -11.83
N PHE A 35 10.75 5.62 -11.74
CA PHE A 35 11.07 7.05 -11.71
C PHE A 35 10.69 7.83 -12.99
N ARG A 36 10.29 7.15 -14.07
CA ARG A 36 9.71 7.82 -15.26
C ARG A 36 8.27 8.24 -15.00
N GLU A 37 7.50 7.40 -14.32
CA GLU A 37 6.07 7.60 -14.04
C GLU A 37 5.86 8.33 -12.70
N ILE A 38 6.65 8.00 -11.69
CA ILE A 38 6.56 8.56 -10.34
C ILE A 38 7.45 9.80 -10.25
N LYS A 39 6.85 10.98 -10.25
CA LYS A 39 7.52 12.27 -10.12
C LYS A 39 7.33 12.88 -8.73
N PRO A 40 8.23 13.78 -8.29
CA PRO A 40 8.01 14.56 -7.08
C PRO A 40 6.62 15.22 -7.11
N GLY A 41 5.85 15.03 -6.03
CA GLY A 41 4.48 15.56 -5.92
C GLY A 41 3.37 14.67 -6.52
N TYR A 42 3.67 13.52 -7.14
CA TYR A 42 2.64 12.66 -7.78
C TYR A 42 1.48 12.30 -6.84
N LEU A 43 1.79 12.01 -5.57
CA LEU A 43 0.80 11.57 -4.61
C LEU A 43 -0.24 12.67 -4.28
N HIS A 44 0.17 13.94 -4.32
CA HIS A 44 -0.74 15.07 -4.08
C HIS A 44 -1.83 15.15 -5.15
N ALA A 45 -1.55 14.73 -6.38
CA ALA A 45 -2.55 14.71 -7.45
C ALA A 45 -3.55 13.54 -7.31
N LEU A 46 -3.23 12.52 -6.50
CA LEU A 46 -4.03 11.30 -6.34
C LEU A 46 -4.89 11.30 -5.07
N LEU A 47 -4.56 12.15 -4.10
CA LEU A 47 -5.24 12.25 -2.81
C LEU A 47 -6.14 13.48 -2.76
N PRO A 48 -7.25 13.42 -1.99
CA PRO A 48 -8.06 14.60 -1.74
C PRO A 48 -7.25 15.65 -0.96
N GLU A 49 -7.51 16.92 -1.26
CA GLU A 49 -6.84 18.06 -0.61
C GLU A 49 -7.23 18.21 0.87
N ILE A 50 -8.42 17.74 1.23
CA ILE A 50 -8.97 17.81 2.58
C ILE A 50 -9.30 16.40 3.11
N ALA A 51 -9.23 16.25 4.44
CA ALA A 51 -9.63 15.02 5.09
C ALA A 51 -11.14 14.76 4.92
N PRO A 52 -11.56 13.49 4.72
CA PRO A 52 -12.97 13.15 4.61
C PRO A 52 -13.69 13.38 5.94
N GLU A 53 -14.95 13.82 5.87
CA GLU A 53 -15.78 14.07 7.07
C GLU A 53 -16.15 12.78 7.82
N ARG A 54 -16.11 11.63 7.12
CA ARG A 54 -16.46 10.31 7.66
C ARG A 54 -15.35 9.31 7.34
N GLY A 55 -15.18 8.34 8.23
CA GLY A 55 -14.27 7.23 7.99
C GLY A 55 -14.71 6.36 6.82
N GLU A 56 -13.73 5.80 6.14
CA GLU A 56 -13.91 4.87 5.02
C GLU A 56 -13.73 3.42 5.47
N GLU A 57 -14.21 2.49 4.66
CA GLU A 57 -13.98 1.06 4.89
C GLU A 57 -12.50 0.73 4.80
N LEU A 58 -12.00 -0.11 5.71
CA LEU A 58 -10.59 -0.50 5.73
C LEU A 58 -10.13 -1.09 4.40
N GLN A 59 -11.00 -1.79 3.67
CA GLN A 59 -10.66 -2.36 2.37
C GLN A 59 -10.32 -1.26 1.34
N THR A 60 -11.11 -0.19 1.30
CA THR A 60 -10.87 0.98 0.44
C THR A 60 -9.52 1.61 0.76
N ILE A 61 -9.19 1.76 2.04
CA ILE A 61 -7.90 2.29 2.47
C ILE A 61 -6.75 1.38 2.03
N LEU A 62 -6.89 0.06 2.18
CA LEU A 62 -5.86 -0.91 1.76
C LEU A 62 -5.67 -0.94 0.23
N ASP A 63 -6.74 -0.77 -0.53
CA ASP A 63 -6.67 -0.66 -1.99
C ASP A 63 -5.97 0.64 -2.41
N ASP A 64 -6.26 1.76 -1.74
CA ASP A 64 -5.53 3.02 -1.94
C ASP A 64 -4.04 2.91 -1.60
N VAL A 65 -3.69 2.18 -0.53
CA VAL A 65 -2.28 1.89 -0.21
C VAL A 65 -1.64 1.11 -1.36
N ARG A 66 -2.33 0.11 -1.92
CA ARG A 66 -1.83 -0.69 -3.05
C ARG A 66 -1.57 0.17 -4.28
N ASP A 67 -2.54 1.00 -4.64
CA ASP A 67 -2.58 1.61 -5.97
C ASP A 67 -1.91 2.99 -6.00
N LYS A 68 -1.91 3.72 -4.87
CA LYS A 68 -1.40 5.09 -4.79
C LYS A 68 -0.09 5.19 -4.01
N ILE A 69 0.10 4.39 -2.96
CA ILE A 69 1.26 4.51 -2.07
C ILE A 69 2.41 3.60 -2.51
N LEU A 70 2.15 2.30 -2.65
CA LEU A 70 3.20 1.31 -2.96
C LEU A 70 4.02 1.62 -4.23
N PRO A 71 3.47 2.18 -5.33
CA PRO A 71 4.27 2.49 -6.51
C PRO A 71 5.43 3.47 -6.25
N GLY A 72 5.34 4.31 -5.22
CA GLY A 72 6.40 5.25 -4.84
C GLY A 72 7.26 4.81 -3.66
N VAL A 73 7.07 3.60 -3.13
CA VAL A 73 7.88 3.06 -2.03
C VAL A 73 9.18 2.48 -2.56
N SER A 74 10.31 2.92 -2.00
CA SER A 74 11.61 2.29 -2.21
C SER A 74 11.88 1.29 -1.10
N LEU A 75 11.96 0.01 -1.44
CA LEU A 75 12.38 -1.03 -0.51
C LEU A 75 13.91 -1.04 -0.43
N ILE A 76 14.44 -0.79 0.77
CA ILE A 76 15.87 -0.87 1.02
C ILE A 76 16.25 -2.34 1.13
N CYS A 77 16.81 -2.89 0.05
CA CYS A 77 17.40 -4.22 0.06
C CYS A 77 18.82 -4.17 0.64
N THR A 78 18.94 -4.34 1.96
CA THR A 78 20.22 -4.70 2.59
C THR A 78 20.49 -6.20 2.37
N GLY A 79 21.05 -6.55 1.21
CA GLY A 79 21.74 -7.83 1.01
C GLY A 79 20.91 -9.06 0.59
N MET A 80 19.61 -8.94 0.35
CA MET A 80 18.79 -10.07 -0.10
C MET A 80 17.69 -9.62 -1.08
N CYS A 81 18.12 -9.06 -2.20
CA CYS A 81 17.29 -8.93 -3.39
C CYS A 81 17.75 -10.00 -4.39
N LEU A 82 17.30 -11.23 -4.15
CA LEU A 82 17.48 -12.46 -4.94
C LEU A 82 18.90 -13.02 -5.08
#